data_AF-A0A0J7A909-F1
#
_entry.id   AF-A0A0J7A909-F1
#
_cell.length_a   1.000
_cell.length_b   1.000
_cell.length_c   1.000
_cell.angle_alpha   90.00
_cell.angle_beta   90.00
_cell.angle_gamma   90.00
#
_symmetry.space_group_name_H-M   'P 1'
#
loop_
_entity.id
_entity.type
_entity.pdbx_description
1 polymer ?
#
loop_
_entity_poly.entity_id
_entity_poly.type
_entity_poly.pdbx_seq_one_letter_code
_entity_poly.pdbx_strand_id
1 'polypeptide(L)' 'MDAVDVPGSMRLVMPGNVRALDPAPAMFDAMLAGWTRQQQSRLLARKTIADRMSLVAGILIWARR' A
#
# COMPACT_ATOMS: atom_id res chain seq x y z
N MET A 1 -17.69 -15.08 4.31
CA MET A 1 -16.34 -15.24 3.73
C MET A 1 -15.45 -14.27 4.45
N ASP A 2 -14.59 -14.77 5.35
CA ASP A 2 -13.59 -13.94 5.99
C ASP A 2 -12.61 -13.44 4.93
N ALA A 3 -12.38 -12.12 4.90
CA ALA A 3 -11.42 -11.53 3.98
C ALA A 3 -10.03 -12.08 4.30
N VAL A 4 -9.34 -12.65 3.32
CA VAL A 4 -7.97 -13.13 3.50
C VAL A 4 -7.07 -11.93 3.77
N ASP A 5 -6.40 -11.95 4.92
CA ASP A 5 -5.46 -10.91 5.33
C ASP A 5 -4.14 -11.05 4.56
N VAL A 6 -4.13 -10.50 3.35
CA VAL A 6 -2.92 -10.37 2.54
C VAL A 6 -2.06 -9.18 3.01
N PRO A 7 -0.72 -9.30 2.98
CA PRO A 7 0.15 -8.18 3.33
C PRO A 7 -0.16 -6.93 2.49
N GLY A 8 -0.48 -5.82 3.16
CA GLY A 8 -0.95 -4.59 2.50
C GLY A 8 -2.48 -4.41 2.49
N SER A 9 -3.25 -5.39 2.98
CA SER A 9 -4.67 -5.24 3.26
C SER A 9 -4.92 -4.02 4.15
N MET A 10 -5.90 -3.19 3.78
CA MET A 10 -6.28 -1.99 4.54
C MET A 10 -6.57 -2.29 6.02
N ARG A 11 -7.17 -3.45 6.33
CA ARG A 11 -7.41 -3.91 7.71
C ARG A 11 -6.14 -4.18 8.53
N LEU A 12 -5.03 -4.50 7.87
CA LEU A 12 -3.73 -4.73 8.52
C LEU A 12 -2.89 -3.45 8.63
N VAL A 13 -3.26 -2.39 7.91
CA VAL A 13 -2.54 -1.10 7.93
C VAL A 13 -3.23 -0.07 8.80
N MET A 14 -4.57 -0.09 8.84
CA MET A 14 -5.37 0.83 9.64
C MET A 14 -5.56 0.31 11.07
N PRO A 15 -5.62 1.18 12.09
CA PRO A 15 -6.01 0.78 13.43
C PRO A 15 -7.40 0.14 13.43
N GLY A 16 -7.60 -0.93 14.19
CA GLY A 16 -8.83 -1.73 14.18
C GLY A 16 -10.10 -0.98 14.62
N ASN A 17 -9.96 0.19 15.23
CA ASN A 17 -11.05 1.07 15.64
C ASN A 17 -11.32 2.23 14.65
N VAL A 18 -10.63 2.28 13.52
CA VAL A 18 -10.78 3.35 12.51
C VAL A 18 -11.36 2.78 11.23
N ARG A 19 -12.47 3.37 10.77
CA ARG A 19 -13.10 3.06 9.49
C ARG A 19 -12.90 4.24 8.54
N ALA A 20 -12.46 3.98 7.31
CA ALA A 20 -12.33 5.04 6.32
C ALA A 20 -13.70 5.55 5.90
N LEU A 21 -13.82 6.88 5.83
CA LEU A 21 -14.99 7.56 5.29
C LEU A 21 -15.11 7.32 3.77
N ASP A 22 -13.98 7.36 3.06
CA ASP A 22 -13.86 6.95 1.67
C ASP A 22 -12.90 5.74 1.57
N PRO A 23 -13.43 4.52 1.33
CA PRO A 23 -12.63 3.31 1.30
C PRO A 23 -11.61 3.26 0.15
N ALA A 24 -11.92 3.86 -1.00
CA ALA A 24 -11.10 3.73 -2.20
C ALA A 24 -9.68 4.35 -2.05
N PRO A 25 -9.53 5.63 -1.65
CA PRO A 25 -8.22 6.22 -1.40
C PRO A 25 -7.52 5.56 -0.19
N ALA A 26 -8.26 5.17 0.84
CA ALA A 26 -7.67 4.53 2.02
C ALA A 26 -7.09 3.13 1.71
N MET A 27 -7.74 2.35 0.85
CA MET A 27 -7.19 1.07 0.37
C MET A 27 -5.92 1.29 -0.46
N PHE A 28 -5.89 2.35 -1.28
CA PHE A 28 -4.71 2.69 -2.09
C PHE A 28 -3.50 3.04 -1.22
N ASP A 29 -3.68 3.90 -0.22
CA ASP A 29 -2.61 4.28 0.70
C ASP A 29 -2.09 3.07 1.48
N ALA A 30 -3.00 2.20 1.93
CA ALA A 30 -2.65 0.95 2.59
C ALA A 30 -1.82 0.02 1.69
N MET A 31 -2.18 -0.09 0.40
CA MET A 31 -1.46 -0.90 -0.58
C MET A 31 -0.03 -0.38 -0.80
N LEU A 32 0.13 0.94 -0.98
CA LEU A 32 1.46 1.56 -1.12
C LEU A 32 2.32 1.39 0.13
N ALA A 33 1.73 1.52 1.32
CA ALA A 33 2.42 1.29 2.59
C ALA A 33 2.81 -0.18 2.78
N GLY A 34 1.95 -1.11 2.37
CA GLY A 34 2.25 -2.55 2.32
C GLY A 34 3.43 -2.86 1.39
N TRP A 35 3.39 -2.34 0.17
CA TRP A 35 4.44 -2.51 -0.82
C TRP A 35 5.79 -1.95 -0.36
N THR A 36 5.79 -0.75 0.23
CA THR A 36 7.00 -0.13 0.77
C THR A 36 7.67 -1.01 1.82
N ARG A 37 6.88 -1.54 2.77
CA ARG A 37 7.38 -2.46 3.81
C ARG A 37 7.96 -3.74 3.22
N GLN A 38 7.35 -4.29 2.18
CA GLN A 38 7.87 -5.46 1.45
C GLN A 38 9.19 -5.16 0.70
N GLN A 39 9.41 -3.93 0.24
CA GLN A 39 10.70 -3.55 -0.36
C GLN A 39 11.78 -3.34 0.72
N GLN A 40 11.41 -2.78 1.88
CA GLN A 40 12.32 -2.60 3.01
C GLN A 40 12.82 -3.93 3.58
N SER A 41 11.98 -4.97 3.62
CA SER A 41 12.38 -6.30 4.09
C SER A 41 13.41 -7.00 3.20
N ARG A 42 13.70 -6.44 2.01
CA ARG A 42 14.69 -6.95 1.05
C ARG A 42 16.06 -6.26 1.18
N LEU A 43 16.27 -5.46 2.23
CA LEU A 43 17.52 -4.72 2.49
C LEU A 43 17.98 -3.86 1.29
N LEU A 44 17.02 -3.37 0.50
CA LEU A 44 17.31 -2.50 -0.63
C LEU A 44 17.75 -1.12 -0.15
N ALA A 45 18.63 -0.47 -0.92
CA ALA A 45 18.99 0.90 -0.66
C ALA A 45 17.75 1.82 -0.71
N ARG A 46 17.68 2.80 0.19
CA ARG A 46 16.56 3.74 0.30
C ARG A 46 16.22 4.41 -1.04
N LYS A 47 17.24 4.75 -1.84
CA LYS A 47 17.08 5.30 -3.19
C LYS A 47 16.34 4.33 -4.12
N THR A 48 16.74 3.06 -4.14
CA THR A 48 16.09 2.04 -4.98
C THR A 48 14.62 1.86 -4.61
N ILE A 49 14.29 1.91 -3.31
CA ILE A 49 12.89 1.85 -2.86
C ILE A 49 12.12 3.07 -3.36
N ALA A 50 12.65 4.29 -3.19
CA ALA A 50 12.01 5.53 -3.62
C ALA A 50 11.77 5.59 -5.14
N ASP A 51 12.76 5.17 -5.93
CA ASP A 51 12.66 5.13 -7.40
C ASP A 51 11.55 4.16 -7.84
N ARG A 52 11.44 2.99 -7.19
CA ARG A 52 10.36 2.02 -7.44
C ARG A 52 8.98 2.52 -7.02
N MET A 53 8.89 3.20 -5.87
CA MET A 53 7.62 3.74 -5.38
C MET A 53 7.04 4.80 -6.32
N SER A 54 7.90 5.61 -6.96
CA SER A 54 7.46 6.61 -7.93
C SER A 54 6.80 5.98 -9.16
N LEU A 55 7.34 4.86 -9.65
CA LEU A 55 6.74 4.10 -10.77
C LEU A 55 5.41 3.45 -10.37
N VAL A 56 5.36 2.80 -9.21
CA VAL A 56 4.14 2.13 -8.72
C VAL A 56 3.00 3.14 -8.50
N ALA A 57 3.31 4.28 -7.87
CA ALA A 57 2.34 5.36 -7.70
C ALA A 57 1.84 5.89 -9.06
N GLY A 58 2.74 6.10 -10.02
CA GLY A 58 2.37 6.52 -11.37
C GLY A 58 1.45 5.54 -12.10
N ILE A 59 1.76 4.24 -12.09
CA ILE A 59 0.93 3.20 -12.71
C ILE A 59 -0.45 3.14 -12.07
N LEU A 60 -0.54 3.19 -10.74
CA LEU A 60 -1.82 3.10 -10.04
C LEU A 60 -2.67 4.36 -10.19
N ILE A 61 -2.06 5.54 -10.36
CA ILE A 61 -2.78 6.77 -10.73
C ILE A 61 -3.32 6.65 -12.16
N TRP A 62 -2.50 6.15 -13.10
CA TRP A 62 -2.92 5.91 -14.47
C TRP A 62 -4.08 4.90 -14.54
N ALA A 63 -3.99 3.79 -13.80
CA ALA A 63 -5.01 2.73 -13.80
C ALA A 63 -6.38 3.17 -13.19
N ARG A 64 -6.42 4.36 -12.56
CA ARG A 64 -7.64 4.92 -11.96
C ARG A 64 -8.30 6.00 -12.83
N ARG A 65 -7.67 6.35 -13.95
CA ARG A 65 -8.16 7.32 -14.94
C ARG A 65 -8.90 6.59 -16.06
#